data_AF-A0A8T7MJU4-F1
#
_entry.id   AF-A0A8T7MJU4-F1
#
_cell.length_a   1.000
_cell.length_b   1.000
_cell.length_c   1.000
_cell.angle_alpha   90.00
_cell.angle_beta   90.00
_cell.angle_gamma   90.00
#
_symmetry.space_group_name_H-M   'P 1'
#
loop_
_entity.id
_entity.type
_entity.pdbx_description
1 polymer ?
#
loop_
_entity_poly.entity_id
_entity_poly.type
_entity_poly.pdbx_seq_one_letter_code
_entity_poly.pdbx_strand_id
1 'polypeptide(L)' 'MRTIEMSAKVDEEGKMFLELPPDVLPGEYQIVMVLQEASPMVQPVKPPKPPLKLHIFEWEGWPKDATFSREELYDDVEY' A
#
# COMPACT_ATOMS: atom_id res chain seq x y z
N MET A 1 8.02 -10.60 23.73
CA MET A 1 8.14 -11.49 22.57
C MET A 1 8.72 -10.68 21.44
N ARG A 2 9.86 -11.08 20.86
CA ARG A 2 10.47 -10.42 19.69
C ARG A 2 10.29 -11.37 18.51
N THR A 3 9.51 -10.96 17.52
CA THR A 3 9.31 -11.74 16.28
C THR A 3 10.42 -11.36 15.31
N ILE A 4 11.18 -12.36 14.85
CA ILE A 4 12.19 -12.18 13.81
C ILE A 4 11.61 -12.77 12.54
N GLU A 5 11.23 -11.91 11.60
CA GLU A 5 10.76 -12.34 10.29
C GLU A 5 11.96 -12.56 9.37
N MET A 6 12.08 -13.78 8.83
CA MET A 6 13.20 -14.17 7.99
C MET A 6 12.68 -14.94 6.78
N SER A 7 13.20 -14.62 5.60
CA SER A 7 12.94 -15.39 4.39
C SER A 7 13.91 -16.55 4.33
N ALA A 8 13.40 -17.77 4.45
CA ALA A 8 14.20 -18.98 4.36
C ALA A 8 13.98 -19.67 3.01
N LYS A 9 15.06 -20.09 2.35
CA LYS A 9 15.00 -20.90 1.14
C LYS A 9 15.00 -22.37 1.55
N VAL A 10 14.10 -23.14 0.95
CA VAL A 10 14.08 -24.60 1.06
C VAL A 10 14.79 -25.14 -0.17
N ASP A 11 15.82 -25.95 0.05
CA ASP A 11 16.56 -26.64 -1.00
C ASP A 11 15.72 -27.79 -1.61
N GLU A 12 16.12 -28.31 -2.77
CA GLU A 12 15.42 -29.41 -3.46
C GLU A 12 15.36 -30.70 -2.62
N GLU A 13 16.25 -30.83 -1.64
CA GLU A 13 16.30 -31.91 -0.65
C GLU A 13 15.37 -31.69 0.57
N GLY A 14 14.61 -30.59 0.60
CA GLY A 14 13.73 -30.25 1.71
C GLY A 14 14.48 -29.70 2.95
N LYS A 15 15.75 -29.32 2.80
CA LYS A 15 16.55 -28.70 3.87
C LYS A 15 16.36 -27.19 3.85
N MET A 16 16.15 -26.60 5.02
CA MET A 16 16.03 -25.16 5.20
C MET A 16 17.24 -24.62 5.97
N PHE A 17 17.91 -23.62 5.42
CA PHE A 17 19.00 -22.90 6.10
C PHE A 17 18.47 -21.57 6.66
N LEU A 18 18.75 -21.30 7.93
CA LEU A 18 18.34 -20.08 8.63
C LEU A 18 19.59 -19.36 9.17
N GLU A 19 19.86 -18.16 8.69
CA GLU A 19 21.00 -17.35 9.12
C GLU A 19 20.58 -16.33 10.18
N LEU A 20 20.83 -16.61 11.46
CA LEU A 20 20.46 -15.70 12.54
C LEU A 20 21.22 -14.37 12.44
N PRO A 21 20.56 -13.22 12.65
CA PRO A 21 21.24 -11.92 12.63
C PRO A 21 22.25 -11.82 13.79
N PRO A 22 23.32 -11.01 13.61
CA PRO A 22 24.42 -10.91 14.58
C PRO A 22 24.03 -10.30 15.94
N ASP A 23 22.81 -9.78 16.06
CA ASP A 23 22.23 -9.19 17.28
C ASP A 23 21.64 -10.26 18.23
N VAL A 24 21.64 -11.54 17.85
CA VAL A 24 21.18 -12.65 18.70
C VAL A 24 22.35 -13.13 19.56
N LEU A 25 22.24 -12.89 20.87
CA LEU A 25 23.22 -13.37 21.85
C LEU A 25 23.12 -14.91 22.04
N PRO A 26 24.18 -15.58 22.51
CA PRO A 26 24.10 -16.99 22.87
C PRO A 26 23.06 -17.22 23.98
N GLY A 27 22.17 -18.19 23.79
CA GLY A 27 21.12 -18.51 24.75
C GLY A 27 20.14 -19.56 24.23
N GLU A 28 19.18 -19.93 25.07
CA GLU A 28 18.07 -20.81 24.68
C GLU A 28 16.93 -19.98 24.07
N TYR A 29 16.47 -20.37 22.89
CA TYR A 29 15.40 -19.71 22.17
C TYR A 29 14.33 -20.72 21.74
N GLN A 30 13.06 -20.34 21.91
CA GLN A 30 11.95 -21.07 21.31
C GLN A 30 11.69 -20.51 19.90
N ILE A 31 11.79 -21.38 18.90
CA ILE A 31 11.52 -21.04 17.50
C ILE A 31 10.10 -21.48 17.14
N VAL A 32 9.31 -20.59 16.56
CA VAL A 32 7.99 -20.89 16.00
C VAL A 32 8.07 -20.63 14.50
N MET A 33 7.95 -21.70 13.71
CA MET A 33 7.97 -21.61 12.24
C MET A 33 6.54 -21.66 11.71
N VAL A 34 6.19 -20.67 10.88
CA VAL A 34 4.91 -20.64 10.16
C VAL A 34 5.21 -20.79 8.67
N LEU A 35 4.86 -21.94 8.12
CA LEU A 35 4.97 -22.20 6.69
C LEU A 35 3.72 -21.68 6.00
N GLN A 36 3.84 -20.56 5.31
CA GLN A 36 2.82 -20.08 4.40
C GLN A 36 3.26 -20.44 2.98
N GLU A 37 2.55 -21.37 2.35
CA GLU A 37 2.75 -21.63 0.92
C GLU A 37 2.41 -20.36 0.15
N ALA A 38 3.44 -19.67 -0.34
CA ALA A 38 3.28 -18.67 -1.37
C ALA A 38 2.89 -19.42 -2.65
N SER A 39 1.62 -19.77 -2.77
CA SER A 39 1.05 -20.03 -4.09
C SER A 39 1.44 -18.84 -4.96
N PRO A 40 2.06 -19.04 -6.14
CA PRO A 40 2.26 -17.94 -7.05
C PRO A 40 0.86 -17.43 -7.37
N MET A 41 0.47 -16.33 -6.71
CA MET A 41 -0.51 -15.43 -7.27
C MET A 41 0.18 -14.92 -8.53
N VAL A 42 0.01 -15.69 -9.61
CA VAL A 42 0.13 -15.20 -10.97
C VAL A 42 -0.93 -14.11 -11.03
N GLN A 43 -0.58 -12.92 -10.56
CA GLN A 43 -1.38 -11.76 -10.80
C GLN A 43 -1.42 -11.69 -12.32
N PRO A 44 -2.60 -11.82 -12.97
CA PRO A 44 -2.66 -11.65 -14.40
C PRO A 44 -2.05 -10.27 -14.66
N VAL A 45 -0.96 -10.24 -15.43
CA VAL A 45 -0.29 -9.00 -15.82
C VAL A 45 -1.35 -8.21 -16.57
N LYS A 46 -2.05 -7.32 -15.84
CA LYS A 46 -3.09 -6.51 -16.44
C LYS A 46 -2.36 -5.63 -17.45
N PRO A 47 -2.79 -5.62 -18.73
CA PRO A 47 -2.18 -4.73 -19.69
C PRO A 47 -2.26 -3.29 -19.15
N PRO A 48 -1.24 -2.46 -19.43
CA PRO A 48 -1.24 -1.08 -18.99
C PRO A 48 -2.53 -0.41 -19.46
N LYS A 49 -3.27 0.19 -18.52
CA LYS A 49 -4.53 0.88 -18.85
C LYS A 49 -4.22 2.03 -19.80
N PRO A 50 -5.01 2.22 -20.87
CA PRO A 50 -4.85 3.39 -21.73
C PRO A 50 -5.06 4.67 -20.91
N PRO A 51 -4.39 5.78 -21.27
CA PRO A 51 -4.61 7.07 -20.62
C PRO A 51 -6.08 7.49 -20.76
N LEU A 52 -6.60 8.12 -19.71
CA LEU A 52 -7.96 8.66 -19.70
C LEU A 52 -8.08 9.76 -20.76
N LYS A 53 -9.12 9.68 -21.59
CA LYS A 53 -9.49 10.76 -22.50
C LYS A 53 -10.24 11.82 -21.69
N LEU A 54 -9.51 12.79 -21.16
CA LEU A 54 -10.09 13.93 -20.47
C LEU A 54 -10.42 15.03 -21.47
N HIS A 55 -11.63 15.58 -21.39
CA HIS A 55 -12.00 16.80 -22.12
C HIS A 55 -11.55 18.01 -21.31
N ILE A 56 -10.68 18.82 -21.88
CA ILE A 56 -10.29 20.11 -21.30
C ILE A 56 -11.28 21.14 -21.81
N PHE A 57 -11.96 21.82 -20.89
CA PHE A 57 -12.76 22.99 -21.20
C PHE A 57 -11.89 24.23 -21.00
N GLU A 58 -11.81 25.06 -22.03
CA GLU A 58 -11.24 26.40 -21.90
C GLU A 58 -12.26 27.27 -21.16
N TRP A 59 -11.93 27.65 -19.93
CA TRP A 59 -12.69 28.61 -19.16
C TRP A 59 -11.91 29.92 -19.12
N GLU A 60 -12.59 31.02 -19.43
CA GLU A 60 -12.02 32.38 -19.39
C GLU A 60 -11.74 32.88 -17.96
N GLY A 61 -12.05 32.05 -16.96
CA GLY A 61 -11.87 32.33 -15.54
C GLY A 61 -13.20 32.56 -14.82
N TRP A 62 -13.11 32.83 -13.52
CA TRP A 62 -14.27 33.21 -12.72
C TRP A 62 -14.71 34.63 -13.11
N PRO A 63 -16.03 34.93 -13.22
CA PRO A 63 -16.48 36.28 -13.55
C PRO A 63 -15.94 37.30 -12.54
N LYS A 64 -15.53 38.48 -13.01
CA LYS A 64 -14.98 39.52 -12.12
C LYS A 64 -15.99 40.02 -11.08
N ASP A 65 -17.27 39.94 -11.43
CA ASP A 65 -18.38 40.38 -10.59
C ASP A 65 -18.96 39.23 -9.74
N ALA A 66 -18.34 38.04 -9.78
CA ALA A 66 -18.79 36.90 -8.99
C ALA A 66 -18.23 36.99 -7.56
N THR A 67 -18.83 37.86 -6.76
CA THR A 67 -18.69 37.85 -5.29
C THR A 67 -19.81 37.01 -4.71
N PHE A 68 -19.44 35.93 -4.02
CA PHE A 68 -20.40 35.11 -3.28
C PHE A 68 -20.03 35.17 -1.80
N SER A 69 -20.98 35.56 -0.96
CA SER A 69 -20.85 35.38 0.49
C SER A 69 -21.14 33.92 0.86
N ARG A 70 -20.67 33.50 2.03
CA ARG A 70 -20.94 32.13 2.52
C ARG A 70 -22.44 31.94 2.73
N GLU A 71 -23.08 32.96 3.27
CA GLU A 71 -24.50 33.01 3.58
C GLU A 71 -25.35 32.84 2.30
N GLU A 72 -24.92 33.40 1.17
CA GLU A 72 -25.57 33.21 -0.14
C GLU A 72 -25.33 31.82 -0.75
N LEU A 73 -24.17 31.21 -0.50
CA LEU A 73 -23.83 29.89 -1.05
C LEU A 73 -24.45 28.73 -0.27
N TYR A 74 -24.61 28.91 1.04
CA TYR A 74 -25.02 27.85 1.96
C TYR A 74 -26.39 28.09 2.61
N ASP A 75 -27.08 29.18 2.26
CA ASP A 75 -28.38 29.56 2.82
C ASP A 75 -28.34 29.71 4.35
N ASP A 76 -27.17 30.13 4.88
CA ASP A 76 -26.86 30.25 6.32
C ASP A 76 -27.43 31.55 6.94
N VAL A 77 -28.59 32.03 6.47
CA VAL A 77 -29.22 33.22 7.06
C VAL A 77 -29.95 32.82 8.34
N GLU A 78 -29.28 32.99 9.48
CA GLU A 78 -29.93 32.91 10.80
C GLU A 78 -30.98 34.03 10.91
N TYR A 79 -32.27 33.65 10.98
CA TYR A 79 -33.43 34.52 11.18
C TYR A 79 -33.57 35.02 12.61
#